data_AF-A0A7K8RXX0-F1
#
_entry.id   AF-A0A7K8RXX0-F1
#
_cell.length_a   1.000
_cell.length_b   1.000
_cell.length_c   1.000
_cell.angle_alpha   90.00
_cell.angle_beta   90.00
_cell.angle_gamma   90.00
#
_symmetry.space_group_name_H-M   'P 1'
#
loop_
_entity.id
_entity.type
_entity.pdbx_description
1 polymer ?
#
loop_
_entity_poly.entity_id
_entity_poly.type
_entity_poly.pdbx_seq_one_letter_code
_entity_poly.pdbx_strand_id
1 'polypeptide(L)'
;TESKYHRHGGNLKTRSSELGSAVTGSSLTTVLPASAFKSQVLSSESREELAKQAKETKEERRAQIDGRHRYLISRLADGIDLSEQQVEETIISDDKFQLIEQFFAPSGLKKLLFFYQDVLQQKSNAPLRPDGSTNNLPQKNLFITMGSTEDFTGTCAFFLRTSDEVITASNVSQEVNFGMFDCTNGNILQGLEFFLSRIMIPALKSQQ
;
A
#
# COMPACT_ATOMS: atom_id res chain seq x y z
N THR A 1 47.80 35.25 -33.11
CA THR A 1 48.57 35.57 -31.89
C THR A 1 48.14 34.61 -30.81
N GLU A 2 49.10 33.85 -30.28
CA GLU A 2 49.02 32.89 -29.15
C GLU A 2 48.42 33.52 -27.87
N SER A 3 47.89 32.81 -26.86
CA SER A 3 48.60 31.78 -26.10
C SER A 3 47.74 30.93 -25.14
N LYS A 4 48.19 29.66 -25.05
CA LYS A 4 48.15 28.58 -24.04
C LYS A 4 47.57 28.84 -22.63
N TYR A 5 46.91 27.79 -22.10
CA TYR A 5 47.16 27.25 -20.75
C TYR A 5 47.04 25.71 -20.72
N HIS A 6 47.79 25.10 -19.81
CA HIS A 6 48.38 23.76 -19.81
C HIS A 6 47.57 22.64 -19.12
N ARG A 7 47.90 21.39 -19.48
CA ARG A 7 47.60 20.09 -18.81
C ARG A 7 48.32 19.90 -17.46
N HIS A 8 47.66 19.21 -16.53
CA HIS A 8 48.16 18.14 -15.63
C HIS A 8 46.91 17.48 -15.00
N GLY A 9 46.71 16.15 -14.89
CA GLY A 9 47.63 15.03 -14.77
C GLY A 9 47.64 14.53 -13.32
N GLY A 10 46.64 13.72 -12.92
CA GLY A 10 46.51 13.18 -11.55
C GLY A 10 46.13 11.69 -11.56
N ASN A 11 46.99 10.88 -10.95
CA ASN A 11 47.05 9.42 -10.95
C ASN A 11 46.70 8.90 -9.53
N LEU A 12 45.80 7.93 -9.39
CA LEU A 12 45.69 7.12 -8.16
C LEU A 12 45.59 5.61 -8.46
N LYS A 13 46.77 5.03 -8.65
CA LYS A 13 47.31 3.79 -8.07
C LYS A 13 46.33 2.79 -7.43
N THR A 14 46.10 1.71 -8.18
CA THR A 14 45.68 0.37 -7.71
C THR A 14 46.79 -0.30 -6.89
N ARG A 15 46.41 -1.11 -5.90
CA ARG A 15 47.31 -2.10 -5.29
C ARG A 15 46.53 -3.35 -4.89
N SER A 16 46.63 -4.34 -5.76
CA SER A 16 46.30 -5.74 -5.57
C SER A 16 47.42 -6.46 -4.80
N SER A 17 47.06 -7.47 -4.00
CA SER A 17 47.96 -8.54 -3.58
C SER A 17 47.19 -9.85 -3.56
N GLU A 18 47.45 -10.70 -4.54
CA GLU A 18 47.11 -12.12 -4.57
C GLU A 18 48.09 -12.91 -3.68
N LEU A 19 47.63 -14.01 -3.08
CA LEU A 19 48.07 -15.37 -3.46
C LEU A 19 47.41 -16.44 -2.57
N GLY A 20 46.90 -17.51 -3.21
CA GLY A 20 47.27 -18.87 -2.82
C GLY A 20 46.23 -19.76 -2.13
N SER A 21 45.67 -20.68 -2.93
CA SER A 21 45.82 -22.14 -2.76
C SER A 21 44.58 -22.98 -2.45
N ALA A 22 44.72 -24.24 -2.89
CA ALA A 22 43.73 -25.22 -3.28
C ALA A 22 43.09 -26.05 -2.15
N VAL A 23 42.01 -26.71 -2.57
CA VAL A 23 41.24 -27.83 -1.99
C VAL A 23 42.09 -28.93 -1.33
N THR A 24 41.67 -29.44 -0.16
CA THR A 24 41.42 -30.87 0.20
C THR A 24 41.44 -31.09 1.72
N GLY A 25 40.52 -31.92 2.25
CA GLY A 25 40.82 -32.82 3.39
C GLY A 25 40.26 -32.53 4.79
N SER A 26 39.08 -33.09 5.08
CA SER A 26 38.62 -33.82 6.30
C SER A 26 38.79 -33.28 7.75
N SER A 27 37.63 -33.32 8.44
CA SER A 27 37.37 -33.65 9.86
C SER A 27 37.93 -32.78 10.98
N LEU A 28 37.02 -32.20 11.77
CA LEU A 28 36.69 -32.71 13.11
C LEU A 28 35.47 -31.97 13.71
N THR A 29 34.72 -32.76 14.46
CA THR A 29 33.49 -32.52 15.20
C THR A 29 33.53 -31.27 16.08
N THR A 30 32.53 -30.39 15.99
CA THR A 30 32.11 -29.56 17.11
C THR A 30 30.60 -29.39 17.05
N VAL A 31 29.93 -30.13 17.93
CA VAL A 31 28.50 -30.02 18.22
C VAL A 31 28.27 -28.64 18.82
N LEU A 32 27.57 -27.76 18.09
CA LEU A 32 27.00 -26.53 18.64
C LEU A 32 25.50 -26.74 18.84
N PRO A 33 24.95 -26.43 20.03
CA PRO A 33 23.54 -26.66 20.33
C PRO A 33 22.67 -25.74 19.48
N ALA A 34 21.66 -26.33 18.86
CA ALA A 34 20.61 -25.65 18.12
C ALA A 34 20.01 -24.53 18.97
N SER A 35 20.25 -23.28 18.58
CA SER A 35 19.49 -22.15 19.08
C SER A 35 18.06 -22.34 18.59
N ALA A 36 17.20 -22.79 19.49
CA ALA A 36 15.78 -22.94 19.27
C ALA A 36 15.21 -21.63 18.70
N PHE A 37 14.80 -21.67 17.43
CA PHE A 37 13.77 -20.78 16.93
C PHE A 37 12.50 -21.12 17.72
N LYS A 38 12.28 -20.42 18.84
CA LYS A 38 10.98 -20.42 19.51
C LYS A 38 10.02 -19.69 18.58
N SER A 39 9.37 -20.45 17.70
CA SER A 39 8.06 -20.09 17.15
C SER A 39 7.17 -19.80 18.35
N GLN A 40 6.90 -18.52 18.59
CA GLN A 40 6.00 -18.07 19.64
C GLN A 40 4.58 -18.42 19.19
N VAL A 41 4.19 -19.66 19.45
CA VAL A 41 2.80 -20.11 19.33
C VAL A 41 2.02 -19.32 20.37
N LEU A 42 1.32 -18.27 19.91
CA LEU A 42 0.33 -17.56 20.72
C LEU A 42 -0.61 -18.59 21.37
N SER A 43 -0.81 -18.48 22.69
CA SER A 43 -1.75 -19.32 23.44
C SER A 43 -3.14 -19.25 22.79
N SER A 44 -3.91 -20.34 22.85
CA SER A 44 -5.29 -20.39 22.34
C SER A 44 -6.14 -19.27 22.93
N GLU A 45 -5.94 -18.97 24.22
CA GLU A 45 -6.62 -17.88 24.93
C GLU A 45 -6.28 -16.50 24.34
N SER A 46 -5.02 -16.26 23.99
CA SER A 46 -4.59 -14.98 23.40
C SER A 46 -5.14 -14.78 21.99
N ARG A 47 -5.32 -15.86 21.22
CA ARG A 47 -5.92 -15.81 19.88
C ARG A 47 -7.42 -15.54 19.94
N GLU A 48 -8.11 -16.15 20.90
CA GLU A 48 -9.54 -15.93 21.13
C GLU A 48 -9.81 -14.49 21.57
N GLU A 49 -9.01 -13.96 22.48
CA GLU A 49 -9.12 -12.57 22.92
C GLU A 49 -8.86 -11.57 21.78
N LEU A 50 -7.82 -11.79 20.95
CA LEU A 50 -7.57 -10.96 19.77
C LEU A 50 -8.72 -11.01 18.76
N ALA A 51 -9.29 -12.20 18.53
CA ALA A 51 -10.42 -12.36 17.62
C ALA A 51 -11.68 -11.62 18.15
N LYS A 52 -11.89 -11.66 19.46
CA LYS A 52 -12.99 -10.94 20.13
C LYS A 52 -12.80 -9.42 19.99
N GLN A 53 -11.61 -8.89 20.27
CA GLN A 53 -11.32 -7.46 20.13
C GLN A 53 -11.46 -6.98 18.68
N ALA A 54 -11.00 -7.78 17.71
CA ALA A 54 -11.18 -7.46 16.29
C ALA A 54 -12.67 -7.39 15.91
N LYS A 55 -13.49 -8.30 16.45
CA LYS A 55 -14.94 -8.28 16.23
C LYS A 55 -15.60 -7.06 16.86
N GLU A 56 -15.29 -6.75 18.11
CA GLU A 56 -15.84 -5.57 18.81
C GLU A 56 -15.46 -4.26 18.09
N THR A 57 -14.21 -4.14 17.66
CA THR A 57 -13.73 -2.98 16.89
C THR A 57 -14.51 -2.81 15.58
N LYS A 58 -14.79 -3.91 14.87
CA LYS A 58 -15.60 -3.88 13.65
C LYS A 58 -17.04 -3.44 13.92
N GLU A 59 -17.65 -3.95 14.99
CA GLU A 59 -19.03 -3.57 15.36
C GLU A 59 -19.13 -2.10 15.78
N GLU A 60 -18.14 -1.57 16.52
CA GLU A 60 -18.06 -0.16 16.87
C GLU A 60 -17.94 0.72 15.61
N ARG A 61 -17.03 0.38 14.70
CA ARG A 61 -16.85 1.11 13.43
C ARG A 61 -18.07 1.01 12.52
N ARG A 62 -18.79 -0.12 12.52
CA ARG A 62 -20.09 -0.26 11.84
C ARG A 62 -21.12 0.73 12.37
N ALA A 63 -21.14 0.97 13.68
CA ALA A 63 -22.04 1.95 14.29
C ALA A 63 -21.66 3.40 13.94
N GLN A 64 -20.40 3.68 13.57
CA GLN A 64 -19.93 5.01 13.15
C GLN A 64 -20.28 5.35 11.69
N ILE A 65 -20.66 4.36 10.88
CA ILE A 65 -21.01 4.58 9.46
C ILE A 65 -22.26 5.46 9.34
N ASP A 66 -22.05 6.68 8.88
CA ASP A 66 -23.09 7.68 8.60
C ASP A 66 -23.20 8.01 7.11
N GLY A 67 -23.96 9.05 6.76
CA GLY A 67 -24.15 9.48 5.37
C GLY A 67 -22.85 9.87 4.65
N ARG A 68 -21.82 10.35 5.36
CA ARG A 68 -20.52 10.72 4.77
C ARG A 68 -19.77 9.47 4.35
N HIS A 69 -19.74 8.47 5.22
CA HIS A 69 -19.12 7.17 4.96
C HIS A 69 -19.81 6.46 3.79
N ARG A 70 -21.15 6.43 3.79
CA ARG A 70 -21.94 5.83 2.71
C ARG A 70 -21.66 6.49 1.36
N TYR A 71 -21.46 7.81 1.32
CA TYR A 71 -21.04 8.50 0.11
C TYR A 71 -19.68 8.01 -0.40
N LEU A 72 -18.66 7.90 0.48
CA LEU A 72 -17.34 7.38 0.09
C LEU A 72 -17.43 5.92 -0.38
N ILE A 73 -18.16 5.07 0.34
CA ILE A 73 -18.35 3.65 0.03
C ILE A 73 -19.00 3.49 -1.36
N SER A 74 -20.08 4.23 -1.62
CA SER A 74 -20.79 4.17 -2.91
C SER A 74 -19.89 4.59 -4.07
N ARG A 75 -19.15 5.69 -3.94
CA ARG A 75 -18.19 6.14 -4.96
C ARG A 75 -17.05 5.16 -5.18
N LEU A 76 -16.53 4.54 -4.11
CA LEU A 76 -15.51 3.51 -4.23
C LEU A 76 -16.04 2.28 -4.94
N ALA A 77 -17.20 1.76 -4.52
CA ALA A 77 -17.86 0.60 -5.09
C ALA A 77 -18.05 0.75 -6.61
N ASP A 78 -18.60 1.89 -7.03
CA ASP A 78 -18.76 2.24 -8.46
C ASP A 78 -17.43 2.32 -9.21
N GLY A 79 -16.39 2.88 -8.57
CA GLY A 79 -15.09 3.11 -9.21
C GLY A 79 -14.26 1.84 -9.42
N ILE A 80 -14.25 0.94 -8.43
CA ILE A 80 -13.39 -0.26 -8.42
C ILE A 80 -14.13 -1.56 -8.74
N ASP A 81 -15.40 -1.46 -9.10
CA ASP A 81 -16.28 -2.59 -9.47
C ASP A 81 -16.40 -3.64 -8.34
N LEU A 82 -16.70 -3.16 -7.13
CA LEU A 82 -17.01 -3.97 -5.96
C LEU A 82 -18.40 -3.62 -5.44
N SER A 83 -19.05 -4.55 -4.75
CA SER A 83 -20.30 -4.21 -4.05
C SER A 83 -20.04 -3.27 -2.87
N GLU A 84 -20.99 -2.37 -2.57
CA GLU A 84 -20.91 -1.49 -1.39
C GLU A 84 -20.68 -2.30 -0.10
N GLN A 85 -21.29 -3.48 0.02
CA GLN A 85 -21.11 -4.38 1.17
C GLN A 85 -19.65 -4.86 1.30
N GLN A 86 -18.99 -5.21 0.20
CA GLN A 86 -17.59 -5.63 0.22
C GLN A 86 -16.70 -4.45 0.62
N VAL A 87 -16.93 -3.27 0.03
CA VAL A 87 -16.16 -2.06 0.33
C VAL A 87 -16.31 -1.67 1.80
N GLU A 88 -17.54 -1.69 2.33
CA GLU A 88 -17.82 -1.40 3.74
C GLU A 88 -17.08 -2.37 4.66
N GLU A 89 -17.20 -3.68 4.45
CA GLU A 89 -16.52 -4.68 5.30
C GLU A 89 -15.00 -4.51 5.26
N THR A 90 -14.43 -4.21 4.09
CA THR A 90 -13.00 -3.97 3.95
C THR A 90 -12.56 -2.70 4.68
N ILE A 91 -13.28 -1.59 4.52
CA ILE A 91 -12.96 -0.31 5.17
C ILE A 91 -13.03 -0.43 6.68
N ILE A 92 -14.09 -1.04 7.21
CA ILE A 92 -14.29 -1.22 8.66
C ILE A 92 -13.21 -2.10 9.27
N SER A 93 -12.71 -3.06 8.50
CA SER A 93 -11.61 -3.94 8.89
C SER A 93 -10.22 -3.31 8.77
N ASP A 94 -10.08 -2.15 8.14
CA ASP A 94 -8.78 -1.53 7.87
C ASP A 94 -8.20 -0.86 9.12
N ASP A 95 -6.92 -1.10 9.41
CA ASP A 95 -6.25 -0.52 10.58
C ASP A 95 -6.17 1.01 10.52
N LYS A 96 -6.21 1.60 9.33
CA LYS A 96 -6.15 3.04 9.09
C LYS A 96 -7.53 3.67 8.92
N PHE A 97 -8.60 3.01 9.37
CA PHE A 97 -9.99 3.53 9.34
C PHE A 97 -10.11 4.98 9.85
N GLN A 98 -9.34 5.32 10.90
CA GLN A 98 -9.35 6.67 11.51
C GLN A 98 -8.95 7.80 10.56
N LEU A 99 -8.28 7.51 9.43
CA LEU A 99 -7.97 8.52 8.41
C LEU A 99 -9.24 9.08 7.76
N ILE A 100 -10.34 8.33 7.76
CA ILE A 100 -11.63 8.79 7.24
C ILE A 100 -12.18 9.94 8.09
N GLU A 101 -12.15 9.80 9.42
CA GLU A 101 -12.60 10.88 10.31
C GLU A 101 -11.67 12.10 10.26
N GLN A 102 -10.35 11.88 10.14
CA GLN A 102 -9.40 12.97 9.92
C GLN A 102 -9.63 13.70 8.60
N PHE A 103 -10.11 13.01 7.57
CA PHE A 103 -10.50 13.62 6.30
C PHE A 103 -11.77 14.48 6.46
N PHE A 104 -12.72 14.05 7.29
CA PHE A 104 -13.96 14.81 7.53
C PHE A 104 -13.81 16.00 8.47
N ALA A 105 -12.78 16.01 9.32
CA ALA A 105 -12.53 17.06 10.29
C ALA A 105 -12.39 18.47 9.65
N PRO A 106 -12.68 19.55 10.40
CA PRO A 106 -12.31 20.91 9.97
C PRO A 106 -10.80 21.00 9.80
N SER A 107 -10.34 21.62 8.71
CA SER A 107 -8.92 21.63 8.31
C SER A 107 -8.29 20.23 8.29
N GLY A 108 -9.11 19.22 7.96
CA GLY A 108 -8.74 17.81 7.90
C GLY A 108 -7.82 17.47 6.73
N LEU A 109 -7.61 16.18 6.52
CA LEU A 109 -6.80 15.69 5.40
C LEU A 109 -7.37 16.18 4.07
N LYS A 110 -6.51 16.75 3.22
CA LYS A 110 -6.91 17.21 1.88
C LYS A 110 -7.12 16.06 0.89
N LYS A 111 -6.57 14.89 1.20
CA LYS A 111 -6.65 13.69 0.40
C LYS A 111 -6.88 12.47 1.28
N LEU A 112 -7.69 11.55 0.79
CA LEU A 112 -7.87 10.22 1.34
C LEU A 112 -7.64 9.22 0.20
N LEU A 113 -6.71 8.28 0.39
CA LEU A 113 -6.24 7.39 -0.66
C LEU A 113 -6.58 5.94 -0.34
N PHE A 114 -6.98 5.21 -1.37
CA PHE A 114 -7.28 3.79 -1.34
C PHE A 114 -6.53 3.09 -2.47
N PHE A 115 -5.83 2.01 -2.17
CA PHE A 115 -5.26 1.15 -3.19
C PHE A 115 -6.11 -0.11 -3.33
N TYR A 116 -6.37 -0.47 -4.58
CA TYR A 116 -6.97 -1.74 -4.96
C TYR A 116 -5.99 -2.47 -5.89
N GLN A 117 -5.21 -3.36 -5.30
CA GLN A 117 -4.09 -4.01 -5.99
C GLN A 117 -3.78 -5.38 -5.40
N ASP A 118 -2.94 -6.14 -6.09
CA ASP A 118 -2.56 -7.46 -5.65
C ASP A 118 -1.59 -7.36 -4.47
N VAL A 119 -1.97 -7.99 -3.36
CA VAL A 119 -1.14 -8.05 -2.14
C VAL A 119 -0.81 -9.51 -1.86
N LEU A 120 0.45 -9.78 -1.53
CA LEU A 120 0.89 -11.09 -1.07
C LEU A 120 0.37 -11.32 0.35
N GLN A 121 -0.81 -11.93 0.48
CA GLN A 121 -1.32 -12.32 1.80
C GLN A 121 -0.61 -13.58 2.30
N GLN A 122 0.22 -13.43 3.32
CA GLN A 122 0.57 -14.55 4.19
C GLN A 122 -0.65 -14.89 5.05
N LYS A 123 -1.50 -15.81 4.58
CA LYS A 123 -2.55 -16.37 5.43
C LYS A 123 -1.87 -17.17 6.55
N SER A 124 -1.89 -16.66 7.78
CA SER A 124 -1.34 -17.31 8.98
C SER A 124 -1.93 -18.70 9.25
N ASN A 125 -3.06 -19.04 8.62
CA ASN A 125 -3.81 -20.28 8.78
C ASN A 125 -3.93 -21.12 7.49
N ALA A 126 -3.18 -20.82 6.43
CA ALA A 126 -3.18 -21.67 5.25
C ALA A 126 -2.49 -23.01 5.58
N PRO A 127 -3.09 -24.17 5.22
CA PRO A 127 -2.40 -25.45 5.35
C PRO A 127 -1.08 -25.38 4.61
N LEU A 128 0.03 -25.61 5.30
CA LEU A 128 1.31 -25.87 4.65
C LEU A 128 1.09 -27.08 3.73
N ARG A 129 1.47 -26.95 2.45
CA ARG A 129 1.49 -28.13 1.58
C ARG A 129 2.47 -29.15 2.20
N PRO A 130 2.33 -30.46 1.93
CA PRO A 130 3.29 -31.48 2.39
C PRO A 130 4.75 -31.18 2.02
N ASP A 131 4.96 -30.33 1.02
CA ASP A 131 6.25 -29.84 0.51
C ASP A 131 6.73 -28.52 1.16
N GLY A 132 6.09 -28.07 2.24
CA GLY A 132 6.51 -26.85 2.97
C GLY A 132 6.26 -25.52 2.25
N SER A 133 5.67 -25.53 1.05
CA SER A 133 5.29 -24.31 0.33
C SER A 133 4.00 -23.67 0.88
N THR A 134 4.03 -22.35 1.03
CA THR A 134 2.86 -21.53 1.36
C THR A 134 2.14 -21.12 0.07
N ASN A 135 0.82 -21.23 0.02
CA ASN A 135 0.01 -20.74 -1.09
C ASN A 135 -0.07 -19.20 -1.03
N ASN A 136 1.02 -18.50 -1.37
CA ASN A 136 1.02 -17.04 -1.52
C ASN A 136 0.55 -16.70 -2.93
N LEU A 137 -0.74 -16.94 -3.23
CA LEU A 137 -1.32 -16.43 -4.46
C LEU A 137 -1.65 -14.94 -4.27
N PRO A 138 -1.23 -14.04 -5.16
CA PRO A 138 -1.60 -12.64 -5.08
C PRO A 138 -3.13 -12.52 -5.08
N GLN A 139 -3.68 -11.75 -4.15
CA GLN A 139 -5.11 -11.45 -4.10
C GLN A 139 -5.31 -9.94 -4.14
N LYS A 140 -6.24 -9.49 -5.00
CA LYS A 140 -6.70 -8.09 -5.01
C LYS A 140 -7.26 -7.73 -3.64
N ASN A 141 -6.71 -6.69 -3.04
CA ASN A 141 -7.17 -6.14 -1.77
C ASN A 141 -7.38 -4.64 -1.90
N LEU A 142 -8.48 -4.17 -1.32
CA LEU A 142 -8.74 -2.75 -1.09
C LEU A 142 -8.19 -2.40 0.30
N PHE A 143 -7.45 -1.29 0.42
CA PHE A 143 -6.98 -0.81 1.72
C PHE A 143 -6.69 0.69 1.67
N ILE A 144 -6.74 1.33 2.84
CA ILE A 144 -6.44 2.75 3.03
C ILE A 144 -4.92 2.93 3.07
N THR A 145 -4.40 3.98 2.45
CA THR A 145 -2.96 4.28 2.42
C THR A 145 -2.65 5.77 2.58
N MET A 146 -1.44 6.08 3.04
CA MET A 146 -0.85 7.42 3.01
C MET A 146 -0.08 7.69 1.70
N GLY A 147 0.14 6.66 0.88
CA GLY A 147 0.86 6.72 -0.40
C GLY A 147 2.37 6.83 -0.29
N SER A 148 2.95 6.65 0.91
CA SER A 148 4.38 6.83 1.17
C SER A 148 5.14 5.53 1.46
N THR A 149 4.43 4.45 1.80
CA THR A 149 5.01 3.22 2.33
C THR A 149 4.79 2.00 1.45
N GLU A 150 3.74 2.03 0.63
CA GLU A 150 3.33 0.93 -0.22
C GLU A 150 3.67 1.22 -1.69
N ASP A 151 4.20 0.22 -2.39
CA ASP A 151 4.35 0.29 -3.84
C ASP A 151 2.97 0.38 -4.50
N PHE A 152 2.85 1.21 -5.53
CA PHE A 152 1.59 1.40 -6.23
C PHE A 152 1.60 0.66 -7.58
N THR A 153 0.82 -0.41 -7.69
CA THR A 153 0.85 -1.35 -8.82
C THR A 153 -0.51 -1.67 -9.43
N GLY A 154 -1.61 -1.26 -8.78
CA GLY A 154 -2.97 -1.48 -9.29
C GLY A 154 -3.72 -0.17 -9.47
N THR A 155 -4.91 -0.10 -8.88
CA THR A 155 -5.78 1.07 -8.97
C THR A 155 -5.68 1.90 -7.71
N CYS A 156 -5.46 3.21 -7.86
CA CYS A 156 -5.54 4.19 -6.80
C CYS A 156 -6.87 4.92 -6.92
N ALA A 157 -7.75 4.74 -5.96
CA ALA A 157 -8.97 5.52 -5.80
C ALA A 157 -8.72 6.57 -4.71
N PHE A 158 -9.13 7.81 -4.97
CA PHE A 158 -8.83 8.91 -4.06
C PHE A 158 -9.98 9.90 -3.96
N PHE A 159 -10.09 10.48 -2.77
CA PHE A 159 -10.99 11.59 -2.50
C PHE A 159 -10.17 12.83 -2.19
N LEU A 160 -10.50 13.93 -2.85
CA LEU A 160 -9.89 15.24 -2.65
C LEU A 160 -10.94 16.22 -2.14
N ARG A 161 -10.53 17.07 -1.23
CA ARG A 161 -11.29 18.25 -0.82
C ARG A 161 -10.41 19.49 -0.94
N THR A 162 -10.97 20.59 -1.42
CA THR A 162 -10.26 21.85 -1.62
C THR A 162 -10.46 22.80 -0.44
N SER A 163 -11.64 22.78 0.18
CA SER A 163 -11.98 23.61 1.35
C SER A 163 -11.40 23.07 2.66
N ASP A 164 -11.35 23.93 3.68
CA ASP A 164 -11.04 23.59 5.08
C ASP A 164 -12.29 23.38 5.94
N GLU A 165 -13.47 23.46 5.35
CA GLU A 165 -14.77 23.30 6.04
C GLU A 165 -15.00 21.88 6.54
N VAL A 166 -15.66 21.70 7.68
CA VAL A 166 -16.01 20.34 8.14
C VAL A 166 -16.86 19.61 7.10
N ILE A 167 -16.54 18.34 6.82
CA ILE A 167 -17.36 17.50 5.94
C ILE A 167 -18.51 16.92 6.76
N THR A 168 -19.72 17.22 6.28
CA THR A 168 -21.01 16.83 6.86
C THR A 168 -21.76 15.97 5.85
N ALA A 169 -22.74 15.20 6.32
CA ALA A 169 -23.57 14.39 5.43
C ALA A 169 -24.31 15.24 4.37
N SER A 170 -24.58 16.52 4.65
CA SER A 170 -25.25 17.45 3.73
C SER A 170 -24.33 18.06 2.67
N ASN A 171 -23.02 18.19 2.92
CA ASN A 171 -22.10 18.86 1.99
C ASN A 171 -21.12 17.91 1.29
N VAL A 172 -21.03 16.64 1.72
CA VAL A 172 -20.02 15.70 1.23
C VAL A 172 -19.99 15.57 -0.30
N SER A 173 -21.13 15.61 -0.96
CA SER A 173 -21.21 15.50 -2.43
C SER A 173 -20.73 16.75 -3.18
N GLN A 174 -20.67 17.90 -2.52
CA GLN A 174 -20.19 19.16 -3.09
C GLN A 174 -18.74 19.43 -2.74
N GLU A 175 -18.33 19.08 -1.52
CA GLU A 175 -17.00 19.36 -0.98
C GLU A 175 -15.95 18.30 -1.38
N VAL A 176 -16.40 17.08 -1.68
CA VAL A 176 -15.52 15.94 -1.93
C VAL A 176 -15.57 15.50 -3.39
N ASN A 177 -14.42 15.60 -4.04
CA ASN A 177 -14.19 15.11 -5.40
C ASN A 177 -13.62 13.70 -5.34
N PHE A 178 -14.23 12.79 -6.09
CA PHE A 178 -13.70 11.43 -6.27
C PHE A 178 -12.91 11.36 -7.58
N GLY A 179 -11.76 10.70 -7.52
CA GLY A 179 -10.94 10.42 -8.69
C GLY A 179 -10.32 9.03 -8.59
N MET A 180 -9.95 8.51 -9.75
CA MET A 180 -9.30 7.21 -9.85
C MET A 180 -8.15 7.28 -10.84
N PHE A 181 -7.11 6.51 -10.55
CA PHE A 181 -5.91 6.43 -11.34
C PHE A 181 -5.46 4.97 -11.41
N ASP A 182 -5.44 4.40 -12.61
CA ASP A 182 -5.13 2.99 -12.82
C ASP A 182 -3.70 2.83 -13.38
N CYS A 183 -2.93 1.95 -12.74
CA CYS A 183 -1.58 1.55 -13.14
C CYS A 183 -1.45 0.05 -13.40
N THR A 184 -2.55 -0.70 -13.46
CA THR A 184 -2.54 -2.15 -13.60
C THR A 184 -1.79 -2.63 -14.85
N ASN A 185 -1.80 -1.84 -15.93
CA ASN A 185 -1.20 -2.19 -17.23
C ASN A 185 0.18 -1.56 -17.47
N GLY A 186 0.87 -1.09 -16.44
CA GLY A 186 2.16 -0.42 -16.61
C GLY A 186 2.74 0.12 -15.32
N ASN A 187 3.59 1.15 -15.44
CA ASN A 187 4.06 1.92 -14.30
C ASN A 187 3.29 3.23 -14.15
N ILE A 188 3.54 3.94 -13.05
CA ILE A 188 2.88 5.20 -12.73
C ILE A 188 3.01 6.28 -13.81
N LEU A 189 4.14 6.34 -14.51
CA LEU A 189 4.36 7.32 -15.57
C LEU A 189 3.52 7.02 -16.81
N GLN A 190 3.38 5.74 -17.15
CA GLN A 190 2.51 5.29 -18.25
C GLN A 190 1.03 5.53 -17.92
N GLY A 191 0.62 5.24 -16.68
CA GLY A 191 -0.73 5.59 -16.21
C GLY A 191 -0.99 7.09 -16.31
N LEU A 192 0.02 7.92 -15.98
CA LEU A 192 -0.10 9.37 -16.04
C LEU A 192 -0.16 9.89 -17.47
N GLU A 193 0.69 9.36 -18.36
CA GLU A 193 0.63 9.66 -19.79
C GLU A 193 -0.75 9.34 -20.37
N PHE A 194 -1.30 8.17 -20.04
CA PHE A 194 -2.64 7.80 -20.48
C PHE A 194 -3.70 8.77 -19.96
N PHE A 195 -3.69 9.06 -18.66
CA PHE A 195 -4.64 9.98 -18.03
C PHE A 195 -4.58 11.38 -18.67
N LEU A 196 -3.38 11.92 -18.87
CA LEU A 196 -3.20 13.24 -19.47
C LEU A 196 -3.64 13.26 -20.94
N SER A 197 -3.21 12.28 -21.74
CA SER A 197 -3.47 12.25 -23.17
C SER A 197 -4.93 11.92 -23.53
N ARG A 198 -5.57 11.04 -22.76
CA ARG A 198 -6.92 10.53 -23.06
C ARG A 198 -8.03 11.27 -22.36
N ILE A 199 -7.77 11.83 -21.18
CA ILE A 199 -8.81 12.45 -20.35
C ILE A 199 -8.56 13.96 -20.24
N MET A 200 -7.44 14.38 -19.65
CA MET A 200 -7.24 15.79 -19.29
C MET A 200 -7.06 16.72 -20.49
N ILE A 201 -6.20 16.38 -21.44
CA ILE A 201 -5.95 17.24 -22.60
C ILE A 201 -7.22 17.43 -23.44
N PRO A 202 -7.98 16.38 -23.80
CA PRO A 202 -9.27 16.55 -24.48
C PRO A 202 -10.25 17.42 -23.70
N ALA A 203 -10.40 17.20 -22.39
CA ALA A 203 -11.31 17.97 -21.55
C ALA A 203 -10.92 19.46 -21.48
N LEU A 204 -9.63 19.78 -21.42
CA LEU A 204 -9.14 21.16 -21.42
C LEU A 204 -9.35 21.83 -22.78
N LYS A 205 -9.12 21.10 -23.88
CA LYS A 205 -9.36 21.61 -25.23
C LYS A 205 -10.82 21.90 -25.52
N SER A 206 -11.76 21.17 -24.90
CA SER A 206 -13.19 21.44 -25.08
C SER A 206 -13.70 22.66 -24.32
N GLN A 207 -12.87 23.27 -23.45
CA GLN A 207 -13.19 24.51 -22.74
C GLN A 207 -12.69 25.76 -23.49
N GLN A 208 -12.01 25.58 -24.64
CA GLN A 208 -11.56 26.64 -25.55
C GLN A 208 -12.56 26.80 -26.69
#